data_AF-A0A2H9P0U7-F1
#
_entry.id   AF-A0A2H9P0U7-F1
#
_cell.length_a   1.000
_cell.length_b   1.000
_cell.length_c   1.000
_cell.angle_alpha   90.00
_cell.angle_beta   90.00
_cell.angle_gamma   90.00
#
_symmetry.space_group_name_H-M   'P 1'
#
loop_
_entity.id
_entity.type
_entity.pdbx_description
1 polymer ?
#
loop_
_entity_poly.entity_id
_entity_poly.type
_entity_poly.pdbx_seq_one_letter_code
_entity_poly.pdbx_strand_id
1 'polypeptide(L)'
;MTKSIVISGPPAVGKTTVAKGLADEFKLTYLSGGDILKEMAKEEGFVVVGDDWWDTENGMKFLSQRETDSEFDKKVDDKLIHLFNKGGMVITSYTLPW
;
A
#
# COMPACT_ATOMS: atom_id res chain seq x y z
N MET A 1 -6.08 10.28 20.91
CA MET A 1 -5.89 10.21 19.45
C MET A 1 -6.64 9.01 18.93
N THR A 2 -7.40 9.18 17.84
CA THR A 2 -8.13 8.08 17.19
C THR A 2 -7.11 7.08 16.65
N LYS A 3 -7.25 5.81 17.04
CA LYS A 3 -6.35 4.73 16.63
C LYS A 3 -6.53 4.48 15.13
N SER A 4 -5.43 4.39 14.39
CA SER A 4 -5.44 3.91 13.00
C SER A 4 -5.65 2.39 12.96
N ILE A 5 -6.13 1.87 11.83
CA ILE A 5 -6.42 0.46 11.61
C ILE A 5 -5.63 -0.01 10.39
N VAL A 6 -4.95 -1.15 10.50
CA VAL A 6 -4.34 -1.84 9.36
C VAL A 6 -5.16 -3.08 9.03
N ILE A 7 -5.49 -3.27 7.76
CA ILE A 7 -6.21 -4.44 7.25
C ILE A 7 -5.29 -5.18 6.29
N SER A 8 -4.87 -6.38 6.70
CA SER A 8 -3.99 -7.26 5.94
C SER A 8 -4.75 -8.52 5.49
N GLY A 9 -4.17 -9.21 4.50
CA GLY A 9 -4.72 -10.46 3.95
C GLY A 9 -4.43 -10.61 2.45
N PRO A 10 -4.73 -11.78 1.85
CA PRO A 10 -4.38 -12.09 0.46
C PRO A 10 -5.00 -11.11 -0.56
N PRO A 11 -4.44 -10.99 -1.78
CA PRO A 11 -5.07 -10.21 -2.84
C PRO A 11 -6.50 -10.71 -3.14
N ALA A 12 -7.36 -9.82 -3.63
CA ALA A 12 -8.75 -10.11 -4.01
C ALA A 12 -9.73 -10.59 -2.91
N VAL A 13 -9.35 -10.65 -1.62
CA VAL A 13 -10.27 -11.07 -0.52
C VAL A 13 -11.22 -9.97 -0.01
N GLY A 14 -11.33 -8.84 -0.72
CA GLY A 14 -12.26 -7.76 -0.35
C GLY A 14 -11.77 -6.75 0.70
N LYS A 15 -10.47 -6.75 1.03
CA LYS A 15 -9.88 -5.82 2.02
C LYS A 15 -10.21 -4.36 1.75
N THR A 16 -10.02 -3.92 0.50
CA THR A 16 -10.29 -2.53 0.08
C THR A 16 -11.76 -2.16 0.24
N THR A 17 -12.67 -3.09 -0.03
CA THR A 17 -14.11 -2.88 0.16
C THR A 17 -14.43 -2.64 1.63
N VAL A 18 -13.94 -3.50 2.52
CA VAL A 18 -14.15 -3.36 3.98
C VAL A 18 -13.45 -2.10 4.51
N ALA A 19 -12.24 -1.81 4.05
CA ALA A 19 -11.47 -0.64 4.46
C ALA A 19 -12.19 0.67 4.16
N LYS A 20 -12.76 0.79 2.95
CA LYS A 20 -13.55 1.96 2.55
C LYS A 20 -14.83 2.10 3.38
N GLY A 21 -15.52 0.99 3.67
CA GLY A 21 -16.69 1.00 4.54
C GLY A 21 -16.36 1.45 5.98
N LEU A 22 -15.27 0.96 6.55
CA LEU A 22 -14.80 1.40 7.87
C LEU A 22 -14.37 2.87 7.87
N ALA A 23 -13.73 3.32 6.80
CA ALA A 23 -13.33 4.72 6.67
C ALA A 23 -14.55 5.65 6.67
N ASP A 24 -15.59 5.31 5.91
CA ASP A 24 -16.83 6.08 5.84
C ASP A 24 -17.59 6.09 7.18
N GLU A 25 -17.86 4.92 7.75
CA GLU A 25 -18.62 4.76 9.00
C GLU A 25 -17.97 5.50 10.18
N PHE A 26 -16.65 5.38 10.32
CA PHE A 26 -15.92 5.93 11.45
C PHE A 26 -15.26 7.30 11.16
N LYS A 27 -15.54 7.90 9.99
CA LYS A 27 -14.96 9.18 9.55
C LYS A 27 -13.42 9.17 9.59
N LEU A 28 -12.82 8.07 9.12
CA LEU A 28 -11.39 7.88 8.99
C LEU A 28 -10.97 8.07 7.53
N THR A 29 -9.67 8.27 7.30
CA THR A 29 -9.10 8.37 5.95
C THR A 29 -8.67 6.99 5.46
N TYR A 30 -9.14 6.55 4.29
CA TYR A 30 -8.66 5.33 3.64
C TYR A 30 -7.31 5.57 2.94
N LEU A 31 -6.36 4.66 3.13
CA LEU A 31 -5.09 4.62 2.42
C LEU A 31 -4.77 3.23 1.88
N SER A 32 -4.32 3.18 0.63
CA SER A 32 -3.88 1.95 -0.03
C SER A 32 -2.36 1.81 0.08
N GLY A 33 -1.89 0.72 0.70
CA GLY A 33 -0.47 0.36 0.66
C GLY A 33 0.05 0.11 -0.75
N GLY A 34 -0.82 -0.35 -1.67
CA GLY A 34 -0.48 -0.46 -3.08
C GLY A 34 -0.21 0.90 -3.73
N ASP A 35 -0.99 1.92 -3.38
CA ASP A 35 -0.79 3.27 -3.94
C ASP A 35 0.50 3.88 -3.42
N ILE A 36 0.83 3.64 -2.15
CA ILE A 36 2.11 4.04 -1.54
C ILE A 36 3.30 3.39 -2.28
N LEU A 37 3.21 2.09 -2.60
CA LEU A 37 4.22 1.40 -3.40
C LEU A 37 4.32 1.96 -4.82
N LYS A 38 3.19 2.29 -5.46
CA LYS A 38 3.15 2.95 -6.78
C LYS A 38 3.84 4.31 -6.75
N GLU A 39 3.68 5.09 -5.68
CA GLU A 39 4.41 6.36 -5.49
C GLU A 39 5.91 6.12 -5.41
N MET A 40 6.35 5.14 -4.61
CA MET A 40 7.77 4.81 -4.48
C MET A 40 8.38 4.32 -5.79
N ALA A 41 7.65 3.51 -6.58
CA ALA A 41 8.11 3.13 -7.91
C ALA A 41 8.33 4.35 -8.82
N LYS A 42 7.48 5.39 -8.74
CA LYS A 42 7.72 6.64 -9.47
C LYS A 42 8.99 7.35 -9.01
N GLU A 43 9.28 7.34 -7.71
CA GLU A 43 10.51 7.93 -7.13
C GLU A 43 11.77 7.21 -7.64
N GLU A 44 11.69 5.90 -7.87
CA GLU A 44 12.76 5.10 -8.51
C GLU A 44 12.80 5.22 -10.05
N GLY A 45 11.97 6.08 -10.64
CA GLY A 45 11.98 6.35 -12.08
C GLY A 45 11.08 5.45 -12.93
N PHE A 46 10.21 4.63 -12.32
CA PHE A 46 9.23 3.85 -13.07
C PHE A 46 8.08 4.73 -13.56
N VAL A 47 7.63 4.46 -14.78
CA VAL A 47 6.39 5.03 -15.31
C VAL A 47 5.21 4.23 -14.77
N VAL A 48 4.44 4.85 -13.87
CA VAL A 48 3.28 4.25 -13.21
C VAL A 48 2.00 4.89 -13.70
N VAL A 49 1.24 4.15 -14.51
CA VAL A 49 -0.01 4.59 -15.14
C VAL A 49 -1.01 3.44 -15.09
N GLY A 50 -2.26 3.74 -14.73
CA GLY A 50 -3.34 2.76 -14.70
C GLY A 50 -3.46 1.97 -13.39
N ASP A 51 -4.64 1.38 -13.20
CA ASP A 51 -4.93 0.52 -12.05
C ASP A 51 -4.28 -0.87 -12.21
N ASP A 52 -4.19 -1.34 -13.47
CA ASP A 52 -3.56 -2.57 -13.96
C ASP A 52 -2.03 -2.50 -14.02
N TRP A 53 -1.42 -1.42 -13.54
CA TRP A 53 0.03 -1.22 -13.61
C TRP A 53 0.85 -2.39 -13.06
N TRP A 54 0.36 -3.09 -12.04
CA TRP A 54 1.03 -4.25 -11.44
C TRP A 54 1.25 -5.40 -12.44
N ASP A 55 0.39 -5.52 -13.44
CA ASP A 55 0.43 -6.56 -14.47
C ASP A 55 1.25 -6.13 -15.70
N THR A 56 1.77 -4.90 -15.72
CA THR A 56 2.64 -4.40 -16.79
C THR A 56 4.08 -4.89 -16.63
N GLU A 57 4.87 -4.82 -17.70
CA GLU A 57 6.32 -5.13 -17.64
C GLU A 57 7.05 -4.27 -16.60
N ASN A 58 6.70 -2.98 -16.50
CA ASN A 58 7.27 -2.08 -15.49
C ASN A 58 6.87 -2.49 -14.06
N GLY A 59 5.61 -2.86 -13.85
CA GLY A 59 5.11 -3.34 -12.56
C GLY A 59 5.81 -4.64 -12.14
N MET A 60 5.88 -5.63 -13.04
CA MET A 60 6.57 -6.89 -12.78
C MET A 60 8.07 -6.69 -12.53
N LYS A 61 8.72 -5.77 -13.25
CA LYS A 61 10.13 -5.43 -13.00
C LYS A 61 10.33 -4.79 -11.63
N PHE A 62 9.44 -3.89 -11.21
CA PHE A 62 9.49 -3.31 -9.87
C PHE A 62 9.30 -4.37 -8.78
N LEU A 63 8.35 -5.30 -8.96
CA LEU A 63 8.15 -6.42 -8.03
C LEU A 63 9.38 -7.34 -7.95
N SER A 64 10.00 -7.65 -9.09
CA SER A 64 11.22 -8.47 -9.13
C SER A 64 12.42 -7.78 -8.47
N GLN A 65 12.53 -6.44 -8.55
CA GLN A 65 13.55 -5.70 -7.81
C GLN A 65 13.32 -5.80 -6.30
N ARG A 66 12.07 -5.63 -5.85
CA ARG A 66 11.68 -5.73 -4.44
C ARG A 66 12.01 -7.08 -3.83
N GLU A 67 11.79 -8.18 -4.54
CA GLU A 67 12.16 -9.53 -4.09
C GLU A 67 13.67 -9.71 -3.79
N THR A 68 14.53 -8.82 -4.31
CA THR A 68 15.99 -8.92 -4.14
C THR A 68 16.58 -7.80 -3.28
N ASP A 69 15.79 -6.76 -2.97
CA ASP A 69 16.23 -5.57 -2.24
C ASP A 69 15.21 -5.18 -1.17
N SER A 70 15.49 -5.59 0.06
CA SER A 70 14.63 -5.36 1.22
C SER A 70 14.54 -3.90 1.67
N GLU A 71 15.35 -2.98 1.12
CA GLU A 71 15.23 -1.56 1.42
C GLU A 71 13.89 -0.99 0.93
N PHE A 72 13.28 -1.58 -0.10
CA PHE A 72 11.94 -1.18 -0.53
C PHE A 72 10.89 -1.45 0.53
N ASP A 73 10.84 -2.67 1.06
CA ASP A 73 9.87 -3.06 2.08
C ASP A 73 10.08 -2.27 3.37
N LYS A 74 11.33 -2.04 3.77
CA LYS A 74 11.66 -1.20 4.92
C LYS A 74 11.17 0.24 4.76
N LYS A 75 11.39 0.87 3.61
CA LYS A 75 10.90 2.22 3.31
C LYS A 75 9.36 2.29 3.32
N VAL A 76 8.69 1.27 2.77
CA VAL A 76 7.22 1.16 2.79
C VAL A 76 6.72 1.03 4.22
N ASP A 77 7.31 0.15 5.02
CA ASP A 77 6.96 -0.07 6.41
C ASP A 77 7.13 1.20 7.24
N ASP A 78 8.25 1.92 7.07
CA ASP A 78 8.49 3.20 7.76
C ASP A 78 7.43 4.25 7.38
N LYS A 79 7.07 4.34 6.10
CA LYS A 79 6.02 5.26 5.62
C LYS A 79 4.64 4.87 6.18
N LEU A 80 4.32 3.58 6.21
CA LEU A 80 3.07 3.06 6.79
C LEU A 80 3.00 3.32 8.30
N ILE A 81 4.09 3.11 9.04
CA ILE A 81 4.19 3.39 10.48
C ILE A 81 4.01 4.89 10.74
N HIS A 82 4.66 5.75 9.96
CA HIS A 82 4.51 7.19 10.08
C HIS A 82 3.05 7.64 9.85
N LEU A 83 2.41 7.13 8.80
CA LEU A 83 1.00 7.42 8.49
C LEU A 83 0.08 6.88 9.59
N PHE A 84 0.29 5.64 10.02
CA PHE A 84 -0.46 5.03 11.11
C PHE A 84 -0.42 5.90 12.38
N ASN A 85 0.76 6.41 12.74
CA ASN A 85 0.98 7.23 13.93
C ASN A 85 0.37 8.64 13.85
N LYS A 86 0.04 9.16 12.66
CA LYS A 86 -0.76 10.40 12.53
C LYS A 86 -2.20 10.22 13.04
N GLY A 87 -2.69 8.98 13.10
CA GLY A 87 -4.03 8.64 13.58
C GLY A 87 -5.12 8.90 12.55
N GLY A 88 -6.32 8.36 12.80
CA GLY A 88 -7.50 8.64 11.98
C GLY A 88 -7.52 7.94 10.61
N MET A 89 -6.83 6.81 10.45
CA MET A 89 -6.67 6.15 9.16
C MET A 89 -7.13 4.69 9.15
N VAL A 90 -7.57 4.22 7.99
CA VAL A 90 -7.73 2.80 7.67
C VAL A 90 -6.81 2.47 6.50
N ILE A 91 -5.84 1.61 6.74
CA ILE A 91 -4.74 1.33 5.82
C ILE A 91 -4.86 -0.12 5.35
N THR A 92 -4.94 -0.38 4.04
CA THR A 92 -4.80 -1.74 3.52
C THR A 92 -3.35 -2.04 3.20
N SER A 93 -2.78 -3.10 3.77
CA SER A 93 -1.44 -3.55 3.38
C SER A 93 -1.48 -4.28 2.03
N TYR A 94 -0.40 -4.17 1.26
CA TYR A 94 -0.19 -4.94 0.05
C TYR A 94 0.80 -6.05 0.36
N THR A 95 0.33 -7.30 0.30
CA THR A 95 0.96 -8.38 1.06
C THR A 95 2.06 -9.16 0.36
N LEU A 96 2.48 -8.86 -0.89
CA LEU A 96 3.61 -9.58 -1.50
C LEU A 96 4.46 -8.75 -2.48
N PRO A 97 5.76 -9.10 -2.68
CA PRO A 97 6.59 -10.07 -1.95
C PRO A 97 7.75 -9.40 -1.17
N TRP A 98 8.39 -10.20 -0.32
CA TRP A 98 9.39 -9.90 0.72
C TRP A 98 10.82 -9.78 0.21
#